data_AF-A0A6J7FKI8-F1
#
_entry.id   AF-A0A6J7FKI8-F1
#
_cell.length_a   1.000
_cell.length_b   1.000
_cell.length_c   1.000
_cell.angle_alpha   90.00
_cell.angle_beta   90.00
_cell.angle_gamma   90.00
#
_symmetry.space_group_name_H-M   'P 1'
#
loop_
_entity.id
_entity.type
_entity.pdbx_description
1 polymer ?
#
loop_
_entity_poly.entity_id
_entity_poly.type
_entity_poly.pdbx_seq_one_letter_code
_entity_poly.pdbx_strand_id
1 'polypeptide(L)'
;MNLLTNAIKFSPDSSEITIDFRDEKLADKAAEVVVRVIDQGMGIPAEDIPQLFTRFFRARNAVSDQVQGTGLGLAIVQKILEAHGGSIHVQSELGAGTTMEMRFPQALSQVDEMVAARRSQVLDRSIATMNSASVPDVAAAAHETGGAIGFYTYESEGEKILEISRVVAKLPESAIDEIENYRREILMILEKAKHDLGEVQ
;
A
#
# COMPACT_ATOMS: atom_id res chain seq x y z
N MET A 1 -14.60 6.26 4.63
CA MET A 1 -16.06 6.39 4.44
C MET A 1 -16.50 7.81 4.08
N ASN A 2 -16.35 8.82 4.95
CA ASN A 2 -16.94 10.16 4.71
C ASN A 2 -16.53 10.83 3.38
N LEU A 3 -15.24 10.82 3.06
CA LEU A 3 -14.73 11.44 1.82
C LEU A 3 -15.27 10.76 0.57
N LEU A 4 -15.29 9.42 0.53
CA LEU A 4 -15.86 8.66 -0.59
C LEU A 4 -17.35 8.89 -0.74
N THR A 5 -18.10 8.93 0.38
CA THR A 5 -19.53 9.23 0.30
C THR A 5 -19.80 10.66 -0.17
N ASN A 6 -18.93 11.62 0.14
CA ASN A 6 -19.05 12.97 -0.39
C ASN A 6 -18.73 12.98 -1.90
N ALA A 7 -17.64 12.34 -2.32
CA ALA A 7 -17.27 12.20 -3.73
C ALA A 7 -18.43 11.61 -4.56
N ILE A 8 -19.07 10.54 -4.09
CA ILE A 8 -20.24 9.95 -4.75
C ILE A 8 -21.43 10.92 -4.77
N LYS A 9 -21.74 11.53 -3.63
CA LYS A 9 -22.95 12.36 -3.47
C LYS A 9 -22.89 13.68 -4.25
N PHE A 10 -21.70 14.23 -4.44
CA PHE A 10 -21.49 15.52 -5.11
C PHE A 10 -21.07 15.38 -6.57
N SER A 11 -20.96 14.14 -7.07
CA SER A 11 -20.64 13.87 -8.46
C SER A 11 -21.85 13.43 -9.28
N PRO A 12 -21.85 13.67 -10.60
CA PRO A 12 -22.88 13.13 -11.48
C PRO A 12 -22.94 11.61 -11.43
N ASP A 13 -24.11 11.06 -11.73
CA ASP A 13 -24.28 9.60 -11.84
C ASP A 13 -23.28 9.01 -12.83
N SER A 14 -22.68 7.87 -12.47
CA SER A 14 -21.68 7.15 -13.26
C SER A 14 -20.36 7.88 -13.49
N SER A 15 -20.06 8.95 -12.73
CA SER A 15 -18.73 9.56 -12.74
C SER A 15 -17.68 8.64 -12.11
N GLU A 16 -16.45 8.72 -12.59
CA GLU A 16 -15.31 8.04 -11.96
C GLU A 16 -14.90 8.74 -10.66
N ILE A 17 -14.59 7.94 -9.63
CA ILE A 17 -13.95 8.40 -8.40
C ILE A 17 -12.63 7.66 -8.27
N THR A 18 -11.54 8.42 -8.23
CA THR A 18 -10.20 7.86 -8.14
C THR A 18 -9.71 7.90 -6.68
N ILE A 19 -9.15 6.78 -6.23
CA ILE A 19 -8.40 6.71 -4.97
C ILE A 19 -6.95 6.47 -5.33
N ASP A 20 -6.09 7.42 -4.98
CA ASP A 20 -4.65 7.35 -5.17
C ASP A 20 -3.97 7.26 -3.81
N PHE A 21 -2.90 6.47 -3.73
CA PHE A 21 -2.06 6.36 -2.54
C PHE A 21 -0.59 6.33 -2.96
N ARG A 22 0.25 7.05 -2.24
CA ARG A 22 1.70 7.03 -2.42
C ARG A 22 2.42 7.24 -1.10
N ASP A 23 3.61 6.66 -1.00
CA ASP A 23 4.58 7.02 0.01
C ASP A 23 5.34 8.27 -0.45
N GLU A 24 5.51 9.24 0.44
CA GLU A 24 6.21 10.49 0.17
C GLU A 24 7.33 10.66 1.20
N LYS A 25 8.58 10.51 0.76
CA LYS A 25 9.77 10.74 1.58
C LYS A 25 10.50 11.99 1.08
N LEU A 26 10.27 13.11 1.76
CA LEU A 26 11.02 14.34 1.51
C LEU A 26 12.36 14.28 2.28
N ALA A 27 13.43 14.82 1.68
CA ALA A 27 14.70 14.96 2.37
C ALA A 27 14.49 15.70 3.70
N ASP A 28 15.09 15.17 4.78
CA ASP A 28 15.02 15.69 6.15
C ASP A 28 13.64 15.69 6.83
N LYS A 29 12.65 14.94 6.29
CA LYS A 29 11.35 14.72 6.95
C LYS A 29 11.08 13.24 7.21
N ALA A 30 10.24 12.97 8.21
CA ALA A 30 9.66 11.64 8.38
C ALA A 30 8.87 11.27 7.11
N ALA A 31 8.91 10.00 6.75
CA ALA A 31 8.12 9.52 5.63
C ALA A 31 6.63 9.72 5.91
N GLU A 32 5.88 10.11 4.88
CA GLU A 32 4.44 10.32 4.95
C GLU A 32 3.73 9.37 3.99
N VAL A 33 2.53 8.94 4.33
CA VAL A 33 1.60 8.31 3.39
C VAL A 33 0.62 9.38 2.93
N VAL A 34 0.51 9.57 1.62
CA VAL A 34 -0.45 10.49 1.02
C VAL A 34 -1.57 9.68 0.35
N VAL A 35 -2.81 9.99 0.71
CA VAL A 35 -4.01 9.36 0.15
C VAL A 35 -4.90 10.45 -0.44
N ARG A 36 -5.26 10.32 -1.72
CA ARG A 36 -6.14 11.26 -2.41
C ARG A 36 -7.45 10.59 -2.78
N VAL A 37 -8.56 11.30 -2.54
CA VAL A 37 -9.87 10.98 -3.11
C VAL A 37 -10.20 12.08 -4.10
N ILE A 38 -10.33 11.71 -5.38
CA ILE A 38 -10.54 12.63 -6.49
C ILE A 38 -11.91 12.34 -7.09
N ASP A 39 -12.74 13.37 -7.18
CA ASP A 39 -14.06 13.32 -7.79
C ASP A 39 -14.19 14.32 -8.94
N GLN A 40 -15.19 14.09 -9.80
CA GLN A 40 -15.52 14.95 -10.94
C GLN A 40 -16.83 15.71 -10.68
N GLY A 41 -17.06 16.07 -9.41
CA GLY A 41 -18.32 16.64 -8.97
C GLY A 41 -18.49 18.11 -9.26
N MET A 42 -19.53 18.68 -8.66
CA MET A 42 -19.89 20.10 -8.83
C MET A 42 -18.80 21.08 -8.35
N GLY A 43 -17.77 20.59 -7.65
CA GLY A 43 -16.72 21.40 -7.04
C GLY A 43 -17.22 22.22 -5.84
N ILE A 44 -16.31 23.01 -5.26
CA ILE A 44 -16.57 23.82 -4.07
C ILE A 44 -16.20 25.28 -4.38
N PRO A 45 -17.07 26.26 -4.06
CA PRO A 45 -16.73 27.67 -4.18
C PRO A 45 -15.46 28.01 -3.38
N ALA A 46 -14.51 28.72 -3.98
CA ALA A 46 -13.23 29.05 -3.36
C ALA A 46 -13.37 29.79 -2.01
N GLU A 47 -14.42 30.60 -1.91
CA GLU A 47 -14.83 31.36 -0.72
C GLU A 47 -15.35 30.49 0.44
N ASP A 48 -15.84 29.28 0.13
CA ASP A 48 -16.36 28.34 1.13
C ASP A 48 -15.27 27.37 1.62
N ILE A 49 -14.19 27.18 0.83
CA ILE A 49 -13.08 26.27 1.15
C ILE A 49 -12.50 26.48 2.57
N PRO A 50 -12.21 27.72 3.03
CA PRO A 50 -11.64 27.94 4.36
C PRO A 50 -12.53 27.45 5.51
N GLN A 51 -13.83 27.30 5.27
CA GLN A 51 -14.81 26.95 6.30
C GLN A 51 -15.23 25.47 6.25
N LEU A 52 -14.81 24.69 5.26
CA LEU A 52 -15.26 23.30 5.03
C LEU A 52 -15.12 22.37 6.24
N PHE A 53 -14.12 22.60 7.08
CA PHE A 53 -13.83 21.78 8.26
C PHE A 53 -14.50 22.31 9.53
N THR A 54 -15.28 23.38 9.44
CA THR A 54 -16.07 23.92 10.55
C THR A 54 -17.31 23.06 10.75
N ARG A 55 -17.64 22.75 12.01
CA ARG A 55 -18.81 21.94 12.35
C ARG A 55 -20.10 22.61 11.86
N PHE A 56 -20.99 21.81 11.28
CA PHE A 56 -22.27 22.24 10.73
C PHE A 56 -22.17 23.14 9.49
N PHE A 57 -20.96 23.48 9.04
CA PHE A 57 -20.78 24.23 7.82
C PHE A 57 -21.15 23.38 6.60
N ARG A 58 -21.78 24.02 5.62
CA ARG A 58 -22.10 23.44 4.32
C ARG A 58 -21.84 24.50 3.26
N ALA A 59 -21.14 24.11 2.19
CA ALA A 59 -20.92 24.99 1.05
C ALA A 59 -22.25 25.43 0.43
N ARG A 60 -22.30 26.66 -0.09
CA ARG A 60 -23.53 27.28 -0.61
C ARG A 60 -24.15 26.48 -1.74
N ASN A 61 -23.33 25.98 -2.66
CA ASN A 61 -23.79 25.15 -3.77
C ASN A 61 -24.39 23.81 -3.31
N ALA A 62 -23.84 23.21 -2.25
CA ALA A 62 -24.43 22.02 -1.64
C ALA A 62 -25.80 22.29 -0.98
N VAL A 63 -26.05 23.53 -0.54
CA VAL A 63 -27.35 23.95 0.01
C VAL A 63 -28.34 24.28 -1.12
N SER A 64 -27.90 24.99 -2.16
CA SER A 64 -28.75 25.31 -3.32
C SER A 64 -29.25 24.05 -4.03
N ASP A 65 -28.38 23.06 -4.16
CA ASP A 65 -28.69 21.80 -4.84
C ASP A 65 -29.40 20.81 -3.92
N GLN A 66 -29.80 21.26 -2.72
CA GLN A 66 -30.56 20.52 -1.71
C GLN A 66 -29.93 19.17 -1.33
N VAL A 67 -28.61 19.04 -1.49
CA VAL A 67 -27.91 17.80 -1.19
C VAL A 67 -27.99 17.52 0.31
N GLN A 68 -28.40 16.32 0.72
CA GLN A 68 -28.56 16.02 2.15
C GLN A 68 -27.21 15.94 2.90
N GLY A 69 -27.18 16.43 4.13
CA GLY A 69 -26.01 16.34 5.01
C GLY A 69 -26.08 17.26 6.23
N THR A 70 -25.39 16.86 7.30
CA THR A 70 -25.36 17.59 8.59
C THR A 70 -24.24 18.62 8.71
N GLY A 71 -23.27 18.61 7.78
CA GLY A 71 -22.07 19.46 7.88
C GLY A 71 -21.06 19.02 8.95
N LEU A 72 -21.19 17.80 9.50
CA LEU A 72 -20.26 17.29 10.52
C LEU A 72 -19.12 16.43 9.94
N GLY A 73 -19.32 15.89 8.74
CA GLY A 73 -18.44 14.85 8.19
C GLY A 73 -16.98 15.25 8.09
N LEU A 74 -16.70 16.36 7.42
CA LEU A 74 -15.33 16.83 7.19
C LEU A 74 -14.65 17.30 8.49
N ALA A 75 -15.41 17.91 9.42
CA ALA A 75 -14.89 18.27 10.73
C ALA A 75 -14.45 17.04 11.54
N ILE A 76 -15.20 15.93 11.46
CA ILE A 76 -14.82 14.66 12.08
C ILE A 76 -13.58 14.07 11.41
N VAL A 77 -13.53 14.06 10.07
CA VAL A 77 -12.35 13.59 9.32
C VAL A 77 -11.10 14.35 9.74
N GLN A 78 -11.16 15.69 9.79
CA GLN A 78 -10.03 16.50 10.21
C GLN A 78 -9.56 16.13 11.62
N LYS A 79 -10.49 15.99 12.58
CA LYS A 79 -10.14 15.62 13.97
C LYS A 79 -9.53 14.22 14.08
N ILE A 80 -10.01 13.26 13.29
CA ILE A 80 -9.41 11.92 13.21
C ILE A 80 -7.98 12.03 12.67
N LEU A 81 -7.76 12.77 11.59
CA LEU A 81 -6.43 12.93 11.00
C LEU A 81 -5.46 13.61 11.97
N GLU A 82 -5.87 14.72 12.59
CA GLU A 82 -5.08 15.42 13.60
C GLU A 82 -4.69 14.49 14.77
N ALA A 83 -5.61 13.64 15.24
CA ALA A 83 -5.33 12.69 16.30
C ALA A 83 -4.29 11.61 15.93
N HIS A 84 -4.11 11.36 14.61
CA HIS A 84 -3.10 10.45 14.07
C HIS A 84 -1.83 11.21 13.61
N GLY A 85 -1.68 12.49 13.96
CA GLY A 85 -0.55 13.33 13.53
C GLY A 85 -0.58 13.68 12.04
N GLY A 86 -1.70 13.44 11.37
CA GLY A 86 -1.90 13.69 9.95
C GLY A 86 -2.54 15.06 9.66
N SER A 87 -2.77 15.32 8.37
CA SER A 87 -3.44 16.52 7.88
C SER A 87 -4.35 16.24 6.69
N ILE A 88 -5.23 17.18 6.36
CA ILE A 88 -6.07 17.14 5.15
C ILE A 88 -6.00 18.46 4.41
N HIS A 89 -5.87 18.37 3.09
CA HIS A 89 -5.90 19.49 2.16
C HIS A 89 -6.99 19.25 1.13
N VAL A 90 -7.54 20.35 0.62
CA VAL A 90 -8.59 20.33 -0.40
C VAL A 90 -8.15 21.18 -1.58
N GLN A 91 -8.31 20.64 -2.77
CA GLN A 91 -8.19 21.35 -4.03
C GLN A 91 -9.50 21.15 -4.77
N SER A 92 -10.17 22.24 -5.15
CA SER A 92 -11.45 22.15 -5.82
C SER A 92 -11.67 23.35 -6.74
N GLU A 93 -12.32 23.09 -7.86
CA GLU A 93 -12.74 24.10 -8.81
C GLU A 93 -14.21 23.85 -9.16
N LEU A 94 -15.00 24.93 -9.20
CA LEU A 94 -16.42 24.86 -9.51
C LEU A 94 -16.66 24.22 -10.89
N GLY A 95 -17.46 23.16 -10.91
CA GLY A 95 -17.78 22.39 -12.11
C GLY A 95 -16.69 21.44 -12.60
N ALA A 96 -15.52 21.39 -11.96
CA ALA A 96 -14.40 20.52 -12.35
C ALA A 96 -14.10 19.40 -11.33
N GLY A 97 -14.66 19.48 -10.12
CA GLY A 97 -14.55 18.45 -9.10
C GLY A 97 -13.72 18.83 -7.88
N THR A 98 -13.41 17.83 -7.06
CA THR A 98 -12.69 18.01 -5.79
C THR A 98 -11.65 16.92 -5.59
N THR A 99 -10.46 17.32 -5.15
CA THR A 99 -9.43 16.43 -4.61
C THR A 99 -9.30 16.68 -3.12
N MET A 100 -9.56 15.63 -2.33
CA MET A 100 -9.30 15.60 -0.89
C MET A 100 -8.01 14.82 -0.66
N GLU A 101 -6.95 15.50 -0.25
CA GLU A 101 -5.64 14.92 0.03
C GLU A 101 -5.43 14.77 1.54
N MET A 102 -5.35 13.54 2.03
CA MET A 102 -4.98 13.21 3.40
C MET A 102 -3.50 12.84 3.47
N ARG A 103 -2.80 13.32 4.49
CA ARG A 103 -1.40 12.97 4.77
C ARG A 103 -1.29 12.36 6.16
N PHE A 104 -0.53 11.29 6.29
CA PHE A 104 -0.28 10.60 7.55
C PHE A 104 1.22 10.44 7.77
N PRO A 105 1.72 10.58 9.01
CA PRO A 105 3.06 10.12 9.31
C PRO A 105 3.11 8.60 9.08
N GLN A 106 4.15 8.13 8.38
CA GLN A 106 4.40 6.71 8.22
C GLN A 106 4.91 6.18 9.58
N ALA A 107 4.00 5.67 10.40
CA ALA A 107 4.33 5.06 11.68
C ALA A 107 4.78 3.61 11.46
N LEU A 108 5.95 3.43 10.83
CA LEU A 108 6.65 2.15 10.89
C LEU A 108 7.22 2.01 12.31
N SER A 109 6.99 0.87 12.96
CA SER A 109 7.76 0.58 14.17
C SER A 109 9.25 0.48 13.79
N GLN A 110 10.19 0.63 14.75
CA GLN A 110 11.61 0.37 14.47
C GLN A 110 11.84 -1.02 13.88
N VAL A 111 10.99 -1.99 14.22
CA VAL A 111 11.02 -3.34 13.64
C VAL A 111 10.58 -3.30 12.18
N ASP A 112 9.51 -2.59 11.84
CA ASP A 112 9.03 -2.46 10.47
C ASP A 112 10.01 -1.68 9.58
N GLU A 113 10.67 -0.63 10.11
CA GLU A 113 11.74 0.08 9.41
C GLU A 113 12.94 -0.84 9.13
N MET A 114 13.37 -1.60 10.14
CA MET A 114 14.45 -2.57 9.99
C MET A 114 14.10 -3.67 8.98
N VAL A 115 12.86 -4.15 9.01
CA VAL A 115 12.35 -5.16 8.08
C VAL A 115 12.34 -4.58 6.67
N ALA A 116 11.70 -3.43 6.44
CA ALA A 116 11.61 -2.78 5.14
C ALA A 116 13.00 -2.48 4.55
N ALA A 117 13.94 -1.95 5.35
CA ALA A 117 15.30 -1.62 4.91
C ALA A 117 16.11 -2.86 4.49
N ARG A 118 15.76 -4.05 4.98
CA ARG A 118 16.49 -5.29 4.70
C ARG A 118 15.83 -6.19 3.67
N ARG A 119 14.59 -5.92 3.24
CA ARG A 119 13.84 -6.74 2.27
C ARG A 119 14.66 -7.07 1.02
N SER A 120 15.26 -6.06 0.40
CA SER A 120 16.07 -6.23 -0.81
C SER A 120 17.30 -7.13 -0.56
N GLN A 121 18.03 -6.88 0.53
CA GLN A 121 19.20 -7.70 0.90
C GLN A 121 18.84 -9.14 1.23
N VAL A 122 17.68 -9.38 1.86
CA VAL A 122 17.20 -10.72 2.20
C VAL A 122 16.81 -11.49 0.94
N LEU A 123 16.16 -10.85 -0.03
CA LEU A 123 15.87 -11.44 -1.33
C LEU A 123 17.15 -11.77 -2.10
N ASP A 124 18.09 -10.82 -2.18
CA ASP A 124 19.39 -11.03 -2.84
C ASP A 124 20.16 -12.20 -2.25
N ARG A 125 20.23 -12.26 -0.90
CA ARG A 125 20.87 -13.37 -0.20
C ARG A 125 20.15 -14.69 -0.47
N SER A 126 18.82 -14.70 -0.49
CA SER A 126 18.03 -15.92 -0.72
C SER A 126 18.23 -16.47 -2.13
N ILE A 127 18.26 -15.57 -3.13
CA ILE A 127 18.57 -15.91 -4.52
C ILE A 127 19.99 -16.47 -4.63
N ALA A 128 20.96 -15.82 -3.99
CA ALA A 128 22.35 -16.29 -3.98
C ALA A 128 22.49 -17.68 -3.31
N THR A 129 21.87 -17.89 -2.14
CA THR A 129 21.83 -19.18 -1.45
C THR A 129 21.26 -20.25 -2.37
N MET A 130 20.11 -20.00 -3.00
CA MET A 130 19.46 -20.96 -3.88
C MET A 130 20.28 -21.31 -5.13
N ASN A 131 20.93 -20.31 -5.76
CA ASN A 131 21.80 -20.51 -6.92
C ASN A 131 23.09 -21.28 -6.58
N SER A 132 23.61 -21.10 -5.36
CA SER A 132 24.85 -21.74 -4.90
C SER A 132 24.65 -23.13 -4.30
N ALA A 133 23.41 -23.50 -3.96
CA ALA A 133 23.12 -24.78 -3.34
C ALA A 133 23.53 -25.94 -4.26
N SER A 134 24.09 -27.00 -3.70
CA SER A 134 24.20 -28.27 -4.42
C SER A 134 22.82 -28.93 -4.53
N VAL A 135 22.63 -29.88 -5.46
CA VAL A 135 21.34 -30.59 -5.61
C VAL A 135 20.87 -31.23 -4.29
N PRO A 136 21.74 -31.94 -3.52
CA PRO A 136 21.37 -32.45 -2.19
C PRO A 136 20.93 -31.36 -1.20
N ASP A 137 21.45 -30.14 -1.31
CA ASP A 137 21.21 -29.07 -0.35
C ASP A 137 19.96 -28.22 -0.69
N VAL A 138 19.32 -28.44 -1.84
CA VAL A 138 18.17 -27.61 -2.29
C VAL A 138 17.05 -27.58 -1.27
N ALA A 139 16.72 -28.72 -0.65
CA ALA A 139 15.67 -28.77 0.36
C ALA A 139 15.99 -27.89 1.58
N ALA A 140 17.24 -27.92 2.05
CA ALA A 140 17.71 -27.14 3.18
C ALA A 140 17.78 -25.64 2.83
N ALA A 141 18.32 -25.31 1.65
CA ALA A 141 18.35 -23.95 1.14
C ALA A 141 16.92 -23.37 0.99
N ALA A 142 15.97 -24.17 0.49
CA ALA A 142 14.57 -23.78 0.38
C ALA A 142 13.95 -23.53 1.77
N HIS A 143 14.27 -24.37 2.77
CA HIS A 143 13.79 -24.17 4.13
C HIS A 143 14.29 -22.85 4.74
N GLU A 144 15.60 -22.59 4.63
CA GLU A 144 16.22 -21.37 5.14
C GLU A 144 15.65 -20.13 4.45
N THR A 145 15.57 -20.15 3.12
CA THR A 145 15.09 -19.01 2.33
C THR A 145 13.61 -18.73 2.55
N GLY A 146 12.76 -19.76 2.58
CA GLY A 146 11.33 -19.61 2.87
C GLY A 146 11.07 -19.01 4.25
N GLY A 147 11.80 -19.49 5.27
CA GLY A 147 11.72 -18.92 6.63
C GLY A 147 12.25 -17.49 6.70
N ALA A 148 13.35 -17.19 5.99
CA ALA A 148 13.93 -15.86 5.95
C ALA A 148 12.97 -14.87 5.31
N ILE A 149 12.53 -15.08 4.07
CA ILE A 149 11.67 -14.10 3.37
C ILE A 149 10.30 -13.94 4.03
N GLY A 150 9.76 -15.01 4.63
CA GLY A 150 8.48 -14.96 5.35
C GLY A 150 8.49 -13.95 6.49
N PHE A 151 9.63 -13.81 7.19
CA PHE A 151 9.79 -12.79 8.25
C PHE A 151 9.81 -11.35 7.70
N TYR A 152 10.20 -11.17 6.43
CA TYR A 152 10.35 -9.85 5.81
C TYR A 152 9.17 -9.49 4.90
N THR A 153 7.96 -9.82 5.36
CA THR A 153 6.66 -9.53 4.73
C THR A 153 6.42 -10.20 3.38
N TYR A 154 7.10 -11.31 3.09
CA TYR A 154 6.80 -12.20 1.98
C TYR A 154 6.23 -13.52 2.51
N GLU A 155 5.20 -13.41 3.36
CA GLU A 155 4.62 -14.57 4.06
C GLU A 155 4.12 -15.63 3.06
N SER A 156 3.40 -15.20 2.02
CA SER A 156 2.81 -16.13 1.03
C SER A 156 3.87 -16.84 0.20
N GLU A 157 4.90 -16.11 -0.23
CA GLU A 157 6.04 -16.63 -0.98
C GLU A 157 6.87 -17.57 -0.10
N GLY A 158 7.12 -17.17 1.15
CA GLY A 158 7.84 -17.95 2.14
C GLY A 158 7.14 -19.26 2.45
N GLU A 159 5.83 -19.24 2.67
CA GLU A 159 5.01 -20.45 2.86
C GLU A 159 5.10 -21.39 1.65
N LYS A 160 4.95 -20.86 0.43
CA LYS A 160 5.05 -21.66 -0.79
C LYS A 160 6.43 -22.32 -0.93
N ILE A 161 7.52 -21.59 -0.65
CA ILE A 161 8.88 -22.15 -0.67
C ILE A 161 9.04 -23.22 0.42
N LEU A 162 8.47 -23.02 1.62
CA LEU A 162 8.49 -24.02 2.69
C LEU A 162 7.71 -25.29 2.32
N GLU A 163 6.61 -25.17 1.59
CA GLU A 163 5.90 -26.32 1.03
C GLU A 163 6.76 -27.09 0.02
N ILE A 164 7.39 -26.37 -0.91
CA ILE A 164 8.32 -26.96 -1.89
C ILE A 164 9.48 -27.66 -1.18
N SER A 165 10.07 -27.03 -0.16
CA SER A 165 11.15 -27.61 0.65
C SER A 165 10.77 -28.99 1.22
N ARG A 166 9.54 -29.14 1.76
CA ARG A 166 9.03 -30.42 2.29
C ARG A 166 8.83 -31.47 1.20
N VAL A 167 8.52 -31.06 -0.02
CA VAL A 167 8.39 -31.97 -1.18
C VAL A 167 9.78 -32.43 -1.61
N VAL A 168 10.71 -31.51 -1.83
CA VAL A 168 12.10 -31.80 -2.25
C VAL A 168 12.80 -32.70 -1.23
N ALA A 169 12.59 -32.49 0.06
CA ALA A 169 13.17 -33.32 1.14
C ALA A 169 12.75 -34.80 1.10
N LYS A 170 11.68 -35.14 0.37
CA LYS A 170 11.19 -36.52 0.22
C LYS A 170 11.63 -37.17 -1.09
N LEU A 171 12.21 -36.41 -2.01
CA LEU A 171 12.70 -36.94 -3.27
C LEU A 171 14.00 -37.72 -3.06
N PRO A 172 14.24 -38.79 -3.82
CA PRO A 172 15.53 -39.45 -3.80
C PRO A 172 16.60 -38.54 -4.39
N GLU A 173 17.84 -38.63 -3.91
CA GLU A 173 18.98 -37.83 -4.43
C GLU A 173 19.22 -38.01 -5.94
N SER A 174 18.76 -39.13 -6.51
CA SER A 174 18.83 -39.40 -7.95
C SER A 174 17.82 -38.61 -8.79
N ALA A 175 16.80 -37.99 -8.19
CA ALA A 175 15.78 -37.19 -8.88
C ALA A 175 16.29 -35.77 -9.23
N ILE A 176 17.48 -35.67 -9.80
CA ILE A 176 18.20 -34.41 -10.05
C ILE A 176 17.34 -33.43 -10.87
N ASP A 177 16.74 -33.88 -11.97
CA ASP A 177 15.94 -33.02 -12.85
C ASP A 177 14.69 -32.47 -12.15
N GLU A 178 14.08 -33.26 -11.27
CA GLU A 178 12.90 -32.86 -10.50
C GLU A 178 13.28 -31.83 -9.42
N ILE A 179 14.40 -32.06 -8.72
CA ILE A 179 14.93 -31.11 -7.74
C ILE A 179 15.31 -29.78 -8.42
N GLU A 180 15.94 -29.81 -9.59
CA GLU A 180 16.28 -28.61 -10.37
C GLU A 180 15.04 -27.88 -10.90
N ASN A 181 13.94 -28.59 -11.20
CA ASN A 181 12.66 -27.96 -11.53
C ASN A 181 12.11 -27.16 -10.34
N TYR A 182 12.11 -27.75 -9.13
CA TYR A 182 11.69 -27.02 -7.92
C TYR A 182 12.61 -25.85 -7.60
N ARG A 183 13.93 -25.98 -7.81
CA ARG A 183 14.86 -24.85 -7.68
C ARG A 183 14.46 -23.70 -8.61
N ARG A 184 14.17 -23.98 -9.88
CA ARG A 184 13.70 -22.97 -10.84
C ARG A 184 12.40 -22.30 -10.38
N GLU A 185 11.47 -23.06 -9.83
CA GLU A 185 10.22 -22.51 -9.29
C GLU A 185 10.48 -21.55 -8.12
N ILE A 186 11.34 -21.94 -7.18
CA ILE A 186 11.72 -21.08 -6.05
C ILE A 186 12.39 -19.79 -6.55
N LEU A 187 13.32 -19.89 -7.50
CA LEU A 187 13.98 -18.72 -8.08
C LEU A 187 12.99 -17.79 -8.76
N MET A 188 11.99 -18.32 -9.49
CA MET A 188 10.94 -17.50 -10.09
C MET A 188 10.13 -16.73 -9.03
N ILE A 189 9.81 -17.36 -7.89
CA ILE A 189 9.11 -16.70 -6.78
C ILE A 189 9.96 -15.54 -6.22
N LEU A 190 11.25 -15.81 -5.95
CA LEU A 190 12.16 -14.82 -5.37
C LEU A 190 12.44 -13.65 -6.31
N GLU A 191 12.68 -13.92 -7.60
CA GLU A 191 12.95 -12.87 -8.60
C GLU A 191 11.71 -12.02 -8.87
N LYS A 192 10.52 -12.61 -8.87
CA LYS A 192 9.27 -11.86 -8.96
C LYS A 192 9.10 -10.93 -7.75
N ALA A 193 9.28 -11.44 -6.53
CA ALA A 193 9.19 -10.62 -5.32
C ALA A 193 10.20 -9.46 -5.32
N LYS A 194 11.40 -9.69 -5.87
CA LYS A 194 12.43 -8.65 -6.04
C LYS A 194 12.04 -7.60 -7.08
N HIS A 195 11.47 -8.03 -8.20
CA HIS A 195 10.97 -7.14 -9.24
C HIS A 195 9.85 -6.25 -8.69
N ASP A 196 8.86 -6.84 -8.03
CA ASP A 196 7.72 -6.14 -7.43
C ASP A 196 8.19 -5.13 -6.37
N LEU A 197 9.23 -5.45 -5.59
CA LEU A 197 9.84 -4.50 -4.64
C LEU A 197 10.46 -3.27 -5.33
N GLY A 198 11.03 -3.44 -6.53
CA GLY A 198 11.67 -2.37 -7.30
C GLY A 198 10.70 -1.42 -8.01
N GLU A 199 9.45 -1.84 -8.24
CA GLU A 199 8.40 -0.99 -8.82
C GLU A 199 7.71 -0.10 -7.77
N VAL A 200 7.89 -0.39 -6.47
CA VAL A 200 7.25 0.31 -5.35
C VAL A 200 8.14 1.41 -4.74
N GLN A 201 9.42 1.50 -5.12
CA GLN A 201 10.39 2.52 -4.65
C GLN A 201 10.57 3.68 -5.63
#